data_AF-A0A8T5KQH6-F1
#
_entry.id   AF-A0A8T5KQH6-F1
#
_cell.length_a   1.000
_cell.length_b   1.000
_cell.length_c   1.000
_cell.angle_alpha   90.00
_cell.angle_beta   90.00
_cell.angle_gamma   90.00
#
_symmetry.space_group_name_H-M   'P 1'
#
loop_
_entity.id
_entity.type
_entity.pdbx_description
1 polymer ?
#
loop_
_entity_poly.entity_id
_entity_poly.type
_entity_poly.pdbx_seq_one_letter_code
_entity_poly.pdbx_strand_id
1 'polypeptide(L)' 'MRKDPLEIIEKIFAALEEGRPFSINELSKETGMQNVTVRKYIRIIEVIRREPTVEVIKTRHSIIIRTRK' A
#
# COMPACT_ATOMS: atom_id res chain seq x y z
N MET A 1 -19.02 -9.95 -1.23
CA MET A 1 -18.12 -10.63 -0.27
C MET A 1 -17.17 -9.59 0.31
N ARG A 2 -17.02 -9.53 1.64
CA ARG A 2 -15.92 -8.77 2.25
C ARG A 2 -14.62 -9.46 1.82
N LYS A 3 -13.72 -8.75 1.16
CA LYS A 3 -12.36 -9.27 0.94
C LYS A 3 -11.68 -9.41 2.29
N ASP A 4 -10.94 -10.49 2.48
CA ASP A 4 -10.24 -10.75 3.73
C ASP A 4 -9.15 -9.66 3.94
N PRO A 5 -9.14 -8.97 5.09
CA PRO A 5 -8.04 -8.07 5.48
C PRO A 5 -6.64 -8.64 5.28
N LEU A 6 -6.45 -9.95 5.46
CA LEU A 6 -5.16 -10.62 5.30
C LEU A 6 -4.72 -10.65 3.84
N GLU A 7 -5.58 -11.06 2.91
CA GLU A 7 -5.27 -11.09 1.47
C GLU A 7 -4.83 -9.71 0.94
N ILE A 8 -5.41 -8.66 1.53
CA ILE A 8 -5.09 -7.27 1.19
C ILE A 8 -3.68 -6.92 1.65
N ILE A 9 -3.35 -7.27 2.89
CA ILE A 9 -2.04 -7.03 3.47
C ILE A 9 -0.99 -7.80 2.68
N GLU A 10 -1.24 -9.07 2.35
CA GLU A 10 -0.35 -9.90 1.53
C GLU A 10 -0.06 -9.28 0.16
N LYS A 11 -1.07 -8.75 -0.53
CA LYS A 11 -0.87 -8.05 -1.81
C LYS A 11 -0.05 -6.79 -1.69
N ILE A 12 -0.27 -6.00 -0.63
CA ILE A 12 0.54 -4.81 -0.37
C ILE A 12 2.00 -5.22 -0.07
N PHE A 13 2.21 -6.28 0.70
CA PHE A 13 3.54 -6.80 1.01
C PHE A 13 4.27 -7.31 -0.23
N ALA A 14 3.60 -8.12 -1.07
CA ALA A 14 4.17 -8.61 -2.32
C ALA A 14 4.63 -7.44 -3.23
N ALA A 15 3.78 -6.41 -3.37
CA ALA A 15 4.12 -5.22 -4.14
C ALA A 15 5.34 -4.47 -3.56
N LEU A 16 5.40 -4.34 -2.21
CA LEU A 16 6.55 -3.73 -1.52
C LEU A 16 7.85 -4.54 -1.72
N GLU A 17 7.78 -5.87 -1.62
CA GLU A 17 8.92 -6.78 -1.76
C GLU A 17 9.47 -6.84 -3.18
N GLU A 18 8.61 -6.73 -4.19
CA GLU A 18 9.03 -6.60 -5.59
C GLU A 18 9.83 -5.32 -5.86
N GLY A 19 9.87 -4.37 -4.91
CA GLY A 19 10.57 -3.09 -5.06
C GLY A 19 9.92 -2.18 -6.12
N ARG A 20 8.74 -2.56 -6.62
CA ARG A 20 8.00 -1.79 -7.60
C ARG A 20 7.31 -0.63 -6.88
N PRO A 21 7.45 0.61 -7.35
CA PRO A 21 6.61 1.69 -6.87
C PRO A 21 5.16 1.49 -7.35
N PHE A 22 4.19 1.68 -6.47
CA PHE A 22 2.77 1.56 -6.80
C PHE A 22 1.98 2.69 -6.16
N SER A 23 0.90 3.09 -6.82
CA SER A 23 0.01 4.12 -6.33
C SER A 23 -1.15 3.55 -5.51
N ILE A 24 -1.71 4.36 -4.60
CA ILE A 24 -2.93 3.98 -3.87
C ILE A 24 -4.08 3.65 -4.81
N ASN A 25 -4.16 4.34 -5.96
CA ASN A 25 -5.19 4.11 -6.96
C ASN A 25 -4.99 2.77 -7.69
N GLU A 26 -3.75 2.37 -7.98
CA GLU A 26 -3.47 1.04 -8.54
C GLU A 26 -3.84 -0.05 -7.55
N LEU A 27 -3.40 0.08 -6.30
CA LEU A 27 -3.78 -0.84 -5.22
C LEU A 27 -5.30 -0.91 -5.06
N SER A 28 -6.00 0.22 -5.08
CA SER A 28 -7.46 0.28 -5.02
C SER A 28 -8.12 -0.45 -6.19
N LYS A 29 -7.62 -0.30 -7.41
CA LYS A 29 -8.14 -1.00 -8.60
C LYS A 29 -7.91 -2.51 -8.52
N GLU A 30 -6.71 -2.95 -8.17
CA GLU A 30 -6.37 -4.38 -8.08
C GLU A 30 -7.10 -5.08 -6.93
N THR A 31 -7.21 -4.39 -5.80
CA THR A 31 -7.87 -4.92 -4.59
C THR A 31 -9.37 -4.65 -4.57
N GLY A 32 -9.92 -3.83 -5.48
CA GLY A 32 -11.33 -3.41 -5.45
C GLY A 32 -11.72 -2.64 -4.17
N MET A 33 -10.73 -2.10 -3.44
CA MET A 33 -10.97 -1.40 -2.17
C MET A 33 -11.08 0.11 -2.38
N GLN A 34 -11.72 0.78 -1.43
CA GLN A 34 -11.66 2.23 -1.37
C GLN A 34 -10.25 2.71 -0.97
N ASN A 35 -9.80 3.82 -1.57
CA ASN A 35 -8.53 4.47 -1.28
C ASN A 35 -8.30 4.73 0.22
N VAL A 36 -9.36 5.04 0.98
CA VAL A 36 -9.27 5.27 2.44
C VAL A 36 -8.87 4.03 3.21
N THR A 37 -9.32 2.85 2.76
CA THR A 37 -9.01 1.56 3.36
C THR A 37 -7.56 1.17 3.07
N VAL A 38 -7.14 1.37 1.81
CA VAL A 38 -5.73 1.16 1.40
C VAL A 38 -4.78 2.01 2.25
N ARG A 39 -5.10 3.30 2.47
CA ARG A 39 -4.32 4.17 3.35
C ARG A 39 -4.20 3.65 4.79
N LYS A 40 -5.27 3.11 5.35
CA LYS A 40 -5.25 2.54 6.70
C LYS A 40 -4.31 1.34 6.77
N TYR A 41 -4.37 0.43 5.80
CA TYR A 41 -3.49 -0.74 5.77
C TYR A 41 -2.01 -0.37 5.60
N ILE A 42 -1.70 0.59 4.72
CA ILE A 42 -0.32 1.08 4.57
C ILE A 42 0.23 1.60 5.89
N ARG A 43 -0.57 2.40 6.61
CA ARG A 43 -0.18 2.94 7.92
C ARG A 43 0.04 1.85 8.97
N ILE A 44 -0.78 0.79 8.95
CA ILE A 44 -0.60 -0.38 9.83
C ILE A 44 0.73 -1.07 9.50
N ILE A 45 1.03 -1.26 8.21
CA ILE A 45 2.27 -1.89 7.74
C ILE A 45 3.49 -1.07 8.15
N GLU A 46 3.45 0.26 8.01
CA GLU A 46 4.50 1.18 8.46
C GLU A 46 4.77 1.04 9.97
N VAL A 47 3.72 0.94 10.79
CA VAL A 47 3.85 0.76 12.25
C VAL A 47 4.46 -0.60 12.60
N ILE A 48 4.03 -1.67 11.92
CA ILE A 48 4.50 -3.05 12.18
C ILE A 48 5.98 -3.21 11.79
N ARG A 49 6.39 -2.70 10.62
CA ARG A 49 7.77 -2.89 10.14
C ARG A 49 8.81 -2.12 10.95
N ARG A 50 8.42 -1.15 11.79
CA ARG A 50 9.31 -0.26 12.58
C ARG A 50 10.40 0.47 11.76
N GLU A 51 10.38 0.32 10.44
CA GLU A 51 11.28 0.93 9.48
C GLU A 51 10.44 1.85 8.57
N PRO A 52 10.88 3.08 8.31
CA PRO A 52 10.36 3.89 7.21
C PRO A 52 10.94 3.35 5.89
N THR A 53 10.79 2.04 5.63
CA THR A 53 11.07 1.46 4.32
C THR A 53 10.06 1.91 3.29
N VAL A 54 8.96 2.57 3.66
CA VAL A 54 7.91 2.98 2.72
C VAL A 54 7.93 4.50 2.56
N GLU A 55 8.28 4.98 1.37
CA GLU A 55 8.22 6.38 1.02
C GLU A 55 6.91 6.68 0.31
N VAL A 56 6.11 7.53 0.94
CA VAL A 56 4.83 7.98 0.41
C VAL A 56 5.01 9.33 -0.26
N ILE A 57 5.12 9.35 -1.59
CA ILE A 57 5.24 10.56 -2.40
C ILE A 57 3.84 11.03 -2.78
N LYS A 58 3.44 12.18 -2.24
CA LYS A 58 2.17 12.83 -2.60
C LYS A 58 2.39 13.75 -3.79
N THR A 59 1.69 13.50 -4.89
CA THR A 59 1.63 14.40 -6.04
C THR A 59 0.28 15.14 -6.07
N ARG A 60 0.11 16.08 -7.00
CA ARG A 60 -1.15 16.79 -7.22
C ARG A 60 -2.31 15.85 -7.59
N HIS A 61 -2.03 14.67 -8.14
CA HIS A 61 -3.04 13.76 -8.70
C HIS A 61 -2.98 12.33 -8.14
N SER A 62 -1.92 11.96 -7.41
CA SER A 62 -1.68 10.59 -6.97
C SER A 62 -0.89 10.52 -5.67
N ILE A 63 -0.95 9.35 -5.02
CA ILE A 63 -0.06 9.00 -3.93
C ILE A 63 0.71 7.78 -4.39
N ILE A 64 2.03 7.93 -4.51
CA ILE A 64 2.98 6.88 -4.90
C ILE A 64 3.60 6.33 -3.62
N ILE A 65 3.73 5.02 -3.55
CA ILE A 65 4.32 4.28 -2.45
C ILE A 65 5.53 3.56 -3.04
N ARG A 66 6.71 3.78 -2.46
CA ARG A 66 7.97 3.19 -2.90
C ARG A 66 8.67 2.56 -1.70
N THR A 67 9.40 1.47 -1.89
CA THR A 67 10.32 0.99 -0.86
C THR A 67 11.65 1.76 -0.89
N ARG A 68 12.12 2.28 0.24
CA ARG A 68 13.51 2.72 0.43
C ARG A 68 14.36 1.48 0.63
N LYS A 69 15.30 1.22 -0.29
CA LYS A 69 16.40 0.29 -0.07
C LYS A 69 17.39 0.88 0.93
#